data_AF-A0A7C9FHW3-F1
#
_entry.id   AF-A0A7C9FHW3-F1
#
_cell.length_a   1.000
_cell.length_b   1.000
_cell.length_c   1.000
_cell.angle_alpha   90.00
_cell.angle_beta   90.00
_cell.angle_gamma   90.00
#
_symmetry.space_group_name_H-M   'P 1'
#
loop_
_entity.id
_entity.type
_entity.pdbx_description
1 polymer ?
#
loop_
_entity_poly.entity_id
_entity_poly.type
_entity_poly.pdbx_seq_one_letter_code
_entity_poly.pdbx_strand_id
1 'polypeptide(L)'
;ERVEQDSKLGKRLLLFPLPFQGHITAMLHLAILLYAKGFSITIIQTHYKSLNPTIFPHLTFYSINDGLSMFDEAADSQSPFVLVSALNTNCLEPFRECLSWIMNGGDANDQEPVACLIADPIW
;
A
#
# COMPACT_ATOMS: atom_id res chain seq x y z
N GLU A 1 -7.47 -9.83 16.90
CA GLU A 1 -6.33 -9.99 17.83
C GLU A 1 -5.55 -8.68 17.82
N ARG A 2 -5.25 -8.07 18.97
CA ARG A 2 -4.40 -6.87 18.99
C ARG A 2 -2.97 -7.33 18.82
N VAL A 3 -2.33 -6.94 17.72
CA VAL A 3 -0.92 -7.22 17.48
C VAL A 3 -0.14 -6.23 18.31
N GLU A 4 0.59 -6.71 19.31
CA GLU A 4 1.47 -5.89 20.12
C GLU A 4 2.83 -5.75 19.42
N GLN A 5 3.41 -4.56 19.55
CA GLN A 5 4.72 -4.24 18.97
C GLN A 5 5.80 -4.47 20.04
N ASP A 6 6.81 -5.29 19.73
CA ASP A 6 7.89 -5.63 20.69
C ASP A 6 8.63 -4.37 21.19
N SER A 7 9.11 -3.55 20.25
CA SER A 7 9.78 -2.26 20.49
C SER A 7 9.88 -1.49 19.17
N LYS A 8 9.87 -0.15 19.19
CA LYS A 8 9.91 0.64 17.95
C LYS A 8 11.35 0.76 17.42
N LEU A 9 11.57 0.39 16.16
CA LEU A 9 12.88 0.48 15.50
C LEU A 9 13.21 1.88 14.97
N GLY A 10 12.23 2.78 14.90
CA GLY A 10 12.41 4.10 14.29
C GLY A 10 12.65 4.03 12.77
N LYS A 11 12.17 2.97 12.12
CA LYS A 11 12.30 2.72 10.68
C LYS A 11 10.93 2.41 10.08
N ARG A 12 10.66 3.01 8.91
CA ARG A 12 9.43 2.79 8.18
C ARG A 12 9.65 1.89 6.96
N LEU A 13 8.72 0.98 6.73
CA LEU A 13 8.66 0.17 5.52
C LEU A 13 7.42 0.56 4.71
N LEU A 14 7.61 0.71 3.40
CA LEU A 14 6.53 0.93 2.45
C LEU A 14 6.15 -0.39 1.82
N LEU A 15 4.86 -0.71 1.77
CA LEU A 15 4.33 -1.88 1.09
C LEU A 15 3.42 -1.42 -0.05
N PHE A 16 3.56 -2.05 -1.22
CA PHE A 16 2.75 -1.74 -2.40
C PHE A 16 2.10 -3.02 -2.95
N PRO A 17 0.99 -3.48 -2.35
CA PRO A 17 0.25 -4.66 -2.82
C PRO A 17 -0.40 -4.42 -4.19
N LEU A 18 -0.49 -5.49 -4.99
CA LEU A 18 -1.37 -5.52 -6.16
C LEU A 18 -2.83 -5.60 -5.67
N PRO A 19 -3.79 -4.83 -6.23
CA PRO A 19 -5.15 -4.70 -5.68
C PRO A 19 -6.09 -5.87 -6.03
N PHE A 20 -5.60 -7.10 -5.85
CA PHE A 20 -6.38 -8.33 -5.99
C PHE A 20 -6.38 -9.12 -4.70
N GLN A 21 -7.48 -9.84 -4.48
CA GLN A 21 -7.61 -10.76 -3.36
C GLN A 21 -6.48 -11.80 -3.39
N GLY A 22 -5.97 -12.18 -2.22
CA GLY A 22 -4.78 -13.03 -2.11
C GLY A 22 -3.49 -12.20 -2.04
N HIS A 23 -3.25 -11.31 -3.01
CA HIS A 23 -2.12 -10.37 -2.98
C HIS A 23 -2.24 -9.39 -1.81
N ILE A 24 -3.40 -8.73 -1.70
CA ILE A 24 -3.71 -7.84 -0.58
C ILE A 24 -3.57 -8.59 0.76
N THR A 25 -4.15 -9.79 0.86
CA THR A 25 -4.14 -10.57 2.11
C THR A 25 -2.72 -10.99 2.51
N ALA A 26 -1.91 -11.46 1.56
CA ALA A 26 -0.53 -11.86 1.82
C ALA A 26 0.31 -10.66 2.28
N MET A 27 0.18 -9.52 1.59
CA MET A 27 0.89 -8.28 1.94
C MET A 27 0.44 -7.72 3.29
N LEU A 28 -0.85 -7.85 3.65
CA LEU A 28 -1.34 -7.47 4.98
C LEU A 28 -0.78 -8.36 6.09
N HIS A 29 -0.74 -9.67 5.90
CA HIS A 29 -0.10 -10.56 6.88
C HIS A 29 1.38 -10.23 7.06
N LEU A 30 2.09 -9.95 5.95
CA LEU A 30 3.47 -9.49 6.01
C LEU A 30 3.59 -8.15 6.76
N ALA A 31 2.71 -7.18 6.46
CA ALA A 31 2.65 -5.89 7.15
C ALA A 31 2.52 -6.08 8.67
N ILE A 32 1.60 -6.93 9.10
CA ILE A 32 1.35 -7.21 10.52
C ILE A 32 2.57 -7.86 11.19
N LEU A 33 3.22 -8.82 10.53
CA LEU A 33 4.42 -9.47 11.07
C LEU A 33 5.59 -8.49 11.21
N LEU A 34 5.80 -7.63 10.21
CA LEU A 34 6.83 -6.60 10.24
C LEU A 34 6.51 -5.52 11.28
N TYR A 35 5.24 -5.15 11.40
CA TYR A 35 4.76 -4.26 12.45
C TYR A 35 5.12 -4.82 13.83
N ALA A 36 4.79 -6.09 14.11
CA ALA A 36 5.12 -6.75 15.38
C ALA A 36 6.63 -6.72 15.70
N LYS A 37 7.48 -6.76 14.66
CA LYS A 37 8.94 -6.62 14.77
C LYS A 37 9.46 -5.20 14.98
N GLY A 38 8.58 -4.22 15.09
CA GLY A 38 8.94 -2.86 15.48
C GLY A 38 9.04 -1.84 14.36
N PHE A 39 8.75 -2.23 13.12
CA PHE A 39 8.70 -1.29 12.00
C PHE A 39 7.38 -0.51 12.01
N SER A 40 7.45 0.78 11.66
CA SER A 40 6.24 1.48 11.19
C SER A 40 5.95 1.05 9.77
N ILE A 41 4.68 0.84 9.45
CA ILE A 41 4.28 0.31 8.14
C ILE A 41 3.34 1.30 7.46
N THR A 42 3.67 1.60 6.21
CA THR A 42 2.81 2.36 5.31
C THR A 42 2.45 1.49 4.12
N ILE A 43 1.16 1.41 3.83
CA ILE A 43 0.64 0.73 2.65
C ILE A 43 0.26 1.79 1.62
N ILE A 44 0.94 1.76 0.47
CA ILE A 44 0.50 2.48 -0.72
C ILE A 44 -0.50 1.58 -1.42
N GLN A 45 -1.69 2.07 -1.75
CA GLN A 45 -2.74 1.28 -2.38
C GLN A 45 -3.41 2.09 -3.49
N THR A 46 -4.04 1.41 -4.45
CA THR A 46 -4.89 2.05 -5.46
C THR A 46 -6.26 2.39 -4.86
N HIS A 47 -7.07 3.24 -5.51
CA HIS A 47 -8.47 3.44 -5.11
C HIS A 47 -9.32 2.19 -5.35
N TYR A 48 -9.07 1.51 -6.46
CA TYR A 48 -9.61 0.21 -6.81
C TYR A 48 -9.27 -0.81 -5.73
N LYS A 49 -10.32 -1.40 -5.14
CA LYS A 49 -10.23 -2.42 -4.07
C LYS A 49 -9.35 -1.99 -2.87
N SER A 50 -9.37 -0.70 -2.55
CA SER A 50 -8.69 -0.15 -1.36
C SER A 50 -9.20 -0.74 -0.06
N LEU A 51 -8.27 -0.89 0.89
CA LEU A 51 -8.55 -1.27 2.26
C LEU A 51 -9.07 -0.07 3.07
N ASN A 52 -10.01 -0.33 3.97
CA ASN A 52 -10.48 0.65 4.94
C ASN A 52 -9.42 0.81 6.07
N PRO A 53 -8.77 1.99 6.19
CA PRO A 53 -7.74 2.23 7.21
C PRO A 53 -8.24 2.05 8.65
N THR A 54 -9.54 2.26 8.88
CA THR A 54 -10.17 2.13 10.21
C THR A 54 -10.05 0.73 10.79
N ILE A 55 -9.93 -0.29 9.93
CA ILE A 55 -9.80 -1.69 10.34
C ILE A 55 -8.37 -1.97 10.87
N PHE A 56 -7.38 -1.20 10.40
CA PHE A 56 -5.96 -1.38 10.71
C PHE A 56 -5.36 -0.07 11.26
N PRO A 57 -5.78 0.39 12.45
CA PRO A 57 -5.39 1.70 12.99
C PRO A 57 -3.89 1.83 13.33
N HIS A 58 -3.15 0.73 13.29
CA HIS A 58 -1.71 0.67 13.53
C HIS A 58 -0.87 0.73 12.24
N LEU A 59 -1.52 0.70 11.08
CA LEU A 59 -0.89 0.85 9.77
C LEU A 59 -1.29 2.20 9.16
N THR A 60 -0.38 2.82 8.43
CA THR A 60 -0.66 4.04 7.65
C THR A 60 -1.04 3.66 6.23
N PHE A 61 -1.96 4.38 5.60
CA PHE A 61 -2.40 4.11 4.23
C PHE A 61 -2.34 5.37 3.38
N TYR A 62 -1.80 5.25 2.17
CA TYR A 62 -1.89 6.27 1.13
C TYR A 62 -2.52 5.67 -0.12
N SER A 63 -3.62 6.28 -0.56
CA SER A 63 -4.32 5.86 -1.77
C SER A 63 -3.87 6.70 -2.96
N ILE A 64 -3.48 6.05 -4.05
CA ILE A 64 -3.11 6.69 -5.32
C ILE A 64 -4.22 6.53 -6.35
N ASN A 65 -4.28 7.50 -7.26
CA ASN A 65 -5.18 7.42 -8.40
C ASN A 65 -4.70 6.32 -9.37
N ASP A 66 -5.63 5.49 -9.81
CA ASP A 66 -5.39 4.35 -10.71
C ASP A 66 -6.08 4.52 -12.08
N GLY A 67 -6.73 5.66 -12.30
CA GLY A 67 -7.44 5.97 -13.54
C GLY A 67 -8.65 5.07 -13.80
N LEU A 68 -9.03 4.20 -12.86
CA LEU A 68 -10.24 3.40 -12.93
C LEU A 68 -11.36 4.18 -12.25
N SER A 69 -12.57 4.12 -12.80
CA SER A 69 -13.70 4.67 -12.07
C SER A 69 -13.99 3.79 -10.85
N MET A 70 -14.33 4.39 -9.71
CA MET A 70 -14.57 3.68 -8.44
C MET A 70 -15.68 2.61 -8.52
N PHE A 71 -16.47 2.66 -9.59
CA PHE A 71 -17.61 1.79 -9.90
C PHE A 71 -17.52 1.19 -11.32
N ASP A 72 -16.31 0.99 -11.85
CA ASP A 72 -16.16 0.39 -13.17
C ASP A 72 -16.53 -1.10 -13.12
N GLU A 73 -17.82 -1.41 -13.23
CA GLU A 73 -18.31 -2.77 -13.50
C GLU A 73 -17.61 -3.35 -14.74
N ALA A 74 -17.19 -2.48 -15.68
CA ALA A 74 -16.42 -2.89 -16.83
C ALA A 74 -15.01 -3.39 -16.45
N ALA A 75 -14.35 -2.81 -15.43
CA ALA A 75 -13.03 -3.27 -14.96
C ALA A 75 -13.10 -4.67 -14.36
N ASP A 76 -14.14 -4.96 -13.56
CA ASP A 76 -14.33 -6.30 -12.97
C ASP A 76 -14.69 -7.37 -14.02
N SER A 77 -15.16 -6.96 -15.20
CA SER A 77 -15.41 -7.86 -16.34
C SER A 77 -14.20 -8.09 -17.26
N GLN A 78 -13.11 -7.33 -17.08
CA GLN A 78 -11.89 -7.51 -17.86
C GLN A 78 -11.08 -8.72 -17.39
N SER A 79 -10.27 -9.27 -18.30
CA SER A 79 -9.24 -10.24 -17.91
C SER A 79 -8.28 -9.61 -16.88
N PRO A 80 -7.89 -10.34 -15.81
CA PRO A 80 -6.94 -9.86 -14.82
C PRO A 80 -5.65 -9.30 -15.43
N PHE A 81 -5.17 -9.88 -16.54
CA PHE A 81 -3.97 -9.40 -17.23
C PHE A 81 -4.14 -7.99 -17.82
N VAL A 82 -5.29 -7.71 -18.45
CA VAL A 82 -5.60 -6.40 -19.02
C VAL A 82 -5.71 -5.36 -17.91
N LEU A 83 -6.37 -5.73 -16.81
CA LEU A 83 -6.54 -4.84 -15.67
C LEU A 83 -5.20 -4.52 -14.99
N VAL A 84 -4.34 -5.52 -14.76
CA VAL A 84 -2.98 -5.31 -14.24
C VAL A 84 -2.17 -4.40 -15.16
N SER A 85 -2.21 -4.62 -16.47
CA SER A 85 -1.51 -3.77 -17.44
C SER A 85 -2.00 -2.32 -17.41
N ALA A 86 -3.31 -2.11 -17.28
CA ALA A 86 -3.90 -0.78 -17.18
C ALA A 86 -3.49 -0.09 -15.86
N LEU A 87 -3.59 -0.80 -14.73
CA LEU A 87 -3.14 -0.31 -13.43
C LEU A 87 -1.67 0.09 -13.46
N ASN A 88 -0.78 -0.77 -13.98
CA ASN A 88 0.65 -0.48 -14.03
C ASN A 88 0.95 0.79 -14.86
N THR A 89 0.23 0.97 -15.96
CA THR A 89 0.37 2.17 -16.81
C THR A 89 -0.15 3.41 -16.11
N ASN A 90 -1.36 3.35 -15.56
CA ASN A 90 -2.06 4.49 -14.98
C ASN A 90 -1.46 4.94 -13.64
N CYS A 91 -0.98 3.99 -12.83
CA CYS A 91 -0.43 4.26 -11.51
C CYS A 91 1.03 4.73 -11.54
N LEU A 92 1.74 4.70 -12.68
CA LEU A 92 3.16 5.03 -12.75
C LEU A 92 3.46 6.43 -12.17
N GLU A 93 2.80 7.47 -12.67
CA GLU A 93 3.04 8.83 -12.20
C GLU A 93 2.46 9.08 -10.79
N PRO A 94 1.20 8.69 -10.49
CA PRO A 94 0.65 8.80 -9.14
C PRO A 94 1.50 8.09 -8.07
N PHE A 95 2.07 6.93 -8.39
CA PHE A 95 2.97 6.22 -7.49
C PHE A 95 4.27 6.98 -7.27
N ARG A 96 4.89 7.51 -8.33
CA ARG A 96 6.13 8.30 -8.25
C ARG A 96 5.93 9.57 -7.42
N GLU A 97 4.82 10.27 -7.62
CA GLU A 97 4.46 11.46 -6.85
C GLU A 97 4.24 11.12 -5.38
N CYS A 98 3.47 10.07 -5.09
CA CYS A 98 3.23 9.59 -3.73
C CYS A 98 4.54 9.21 -3.03
N LEU A 99 5.41 8.43 -3.69
CA LEU A 99 6.69 8.02 -3.14
C LEU A 99 7.59 9.23 -2.87
N SER A 100 7.68 10.17 -3.83
CA SER A 100 8.45 11.41 -3.65
C SER A 100 7.95 12.21 -2.46
N TRP A 101 6.63 12.36 -2.31
CA TRP A 101 6.03 13.07 -1.18
C TRP A 101 6.33 12.39 0.17
N ILE A 102 6.20 11.05 0.25
CA ILE A 102 6.56 10.28 1.46
C ILE A 102 8.05 10.48 1.81
N MET A 103 8.93 10.39 0.82
CA MET A 103 10.38 10.53 1.02
C MET A 103 10.80 11.93 1.47
N ASN A 104 10.01 12.96 1.11
CA ASN A 104 10.24 14.35 1.49
C ASN A 104 9.55 14.74 2.81
N GLY A 105 9.21 13.76 3.65
CA GLY A 105 8.68 13.99 4.99
C GLY A 105 7.17 13.96 5.11
N GLY A 106 6.45 13.55 4.05
CA GLY A 106 5.03 13.21 4.07
C GLY A 106 4.17 14.16 4.91
N ASP A 107 3.45 13.60 5.88
CA ASP A 107 2.83 14.36 6.97
C ASP A 107 3.88 14.79 8.00
N ALA A 108 3.80 16.03 8.50
CA ALA A 108 4.78 16.61 9.42
C ALA A 108 5.06 15.79 10.71
N ASN A 109 4.19 14.85 11.05
CA ASN A 109 4.35 13.93 12.18
C ASN A 109 5.15 12.67 11.85
N ASP A 110 5.40 12.38 10.58
CA ASP A 110 5.91 11.09 10.13
C ASP A 110 7.43 11.14 9.91
N GLN A 111 8.17 11.34 11.00
CA GLN A 111 9.62 11.61 11.00
C GLN A 111 10.53 10.38 10.83
N GLU A 112 9.99 9.16 10.78
CA GLU A 112 10.81 7.97 10.62
C GLU A 112 11.33 7.82 9.18
N PRO A 113 12.64 7.60 9.00
CA PRO A 113 13.19 7.40 7.67
C PRO A 113 12.66 6.11 7.05
N VAL A 114 12.32 6.18 5.76
CA VAL A 114 11.97 5.02 4.94
C VAL A 114 13.22 4.16 4.75
N ALA A 115 13.14 2.90 5.16
CA ALA A 115 14.23 1.93 5.03
C ALA A 115 14.12 1.08 3.75
N CYS A 116 12.90 0.76 3.31
CA CYS A 116 12.66 -0.12 2.16
C CYS A 116 11.25 0.06 1.60
N LEU A 117 11.11 -0.21 0.30
CA LEU A 117 9.86 -0.45 -0.40
C LEU A 117 9.76 -1.95 -0.74
N ILE A 118 8.66 -2.57 -0.36
CA ILE A 118 8.31 -3.95 -0.68
C ILE A 118 7.12 -3.91 -1.62
N ALA A 119 7.35 -4.19 -2.91
CA ALA A 119 6.31 -4.23 -3.93
C ALA A 119 5.87 -5.66 -4.22
N ASP A 120 4.60 -5.82 -4.58
CA ASP A 120 4.12 -7.06 -5.17
C ASP A 120 4.89 -7.37 -6.48
N PRO A 121 5.33 -8.62 -6.72
CA PRO A 121 6.13 -8.97 -7.88
C PRO A 121 5.39 -8.87 -9.23
N ILE A 122 4.08 -8.67 -9.22
CA ILE A 122 3.27 -8.55 -10.46
C ILE A 122 3.18 -7.10 -10.97
N TRP A 123 3.53 -6.10 -10.14
CA TRP A 123 3.62 -4.70 -10.60
C TRP A 123 4.65 -4.52 -11.71
#